data_AF-A0A368GL06-F1
#
_entry.id   AF-A0A368GL06-F1
#
_cell.length_a   1.000
_cell.length_b   1.000
_cell.length_c   1.000
_cell.angle_alpha   90.00
_cell.angle_beta   90.00
_cell.angle_gamma   90.00
#
_symmetry.space_group_name_H-M   'P 1'
#
loop_
_entity.id
_entity.type
_entity.pdbx_description
1 polymer ?
#
loop_
_entity_poly.entity_id
_entity_poly.type
_entity_poly.pdbx_seq_one_letter_code
_entity_poly.pdbx_strand_id
1 'polypeptide(L)'
;MLSTLAKSAVRPSVSKVVRIASLATAAAKPAKKDAKAPESDSFCMNLFRGRAVIDQVFPYPLKLDDDHRETLHLITGPVEKFLEEVNDVNK
;
A
#
# COMPACT_ATOMS: atom_id res chain seq x y z
N MET A 1 42.08 -9.45 43.53
CA MET A 1 40.87 -9.94 42.85
C MET A 1 41.28 -10.44 41.48
N LEU A 2 41.53 -11.75 41.37
CA LEU A 2 42.07 -12.40 40.16
C LEU A 2 41.00 -12.58 39.08
N SER A 3 41.36 -12.16 37.86
CA SER A 3 41.06 -12.68 36.51
C SER A 3 39.92 -13.69 36.27
N THR A 4 39.12 -13.44 35.21
CA THR A 4 38.92 -14.29 34.01
C THR A 4 37.89 -13.60 33.09
N LEU A 5 38.28 -13.01 31.96
CA LEU A 5 38.51 -13.55 30.60
C LEU A 5 37.23 -13.85 29.78
N ALA A 6 37.20 -13.23 28.60
CA ALA A 6 36.17 -13.12 27.56
C ALA A 6 35.64 -14.42 26.92
N LYS A 7 34.41 -14.34 26.35
CA LYS A 7 33.92 -15.01 25.12
C LYS A 7 32.55 -14.41 24.75
N SER A 8 32.33 -13.65 23.68
CA SER A 8 32.40 -13.91 22.22
C SER A 8 31.43 -14.99 21.69
N ALA A 9 30.82 -14.65 20.53
CA ALA A 9 29.94 -15.41 19.61
C ALA A 9 28.43 -15.42 19.96
N VAL A 10 27.47 -14.84 19.22
CA VAL A 10 27.12 -14.86 17.77
C VAL A 10 26.59 -16.22 17.28
N ARG A 11 25.25 -16.42 17.28
CA ARG A 11 24.33 -16.68 16.12
C ARG A 11 23.00 -17.37 16.52
N PRO A 12 21.93 -17.24 15.70
CA PRO A 12 20.54 -17.51 16.07
C PRO A 12 20.09 -18.94 15.75
N SER A 13 19.08 -19.44 16.45
CA SER A 13 18.35 -20.66 16.06
C SER A 13 16.90 -20.30 15.77
N VAL A 14 16.54 -20.35 14.48
CA VAL A 14 15.19 -20.15 13.96
C VAL A 14 14.39 -21.41 14.23
N SER A 15 13.44 -21.36 15.16
CA SER A 15 12.38 -22.38 15.25
C SER A 15 11.10 -21.82 14.63
N LYS A 16 10.90 -22.07 13.33
CA LYS A 16 9.61 -21.87 12.68
C LYS A 16 8.63 -22.93 13.20
N VAL A 17 7.76 -22.55 14.13
CA VAL A 17 6.56 -23.33 14.46
C VAL A 17 5.44 -22.89 13.52
N VAL A 18 5.10 -23.75 12.57
CA VAL A 18 3.94 -23.57 11.69
C VAL A 18 2.67 -23.80 12.53
N ARG A 19 1.86 -22.76 12.69
CA ARG A 19 0.53 -22.88 13.31
C ARG A 19 -0.51 -23.07 12.21
N ILE A 20 -1.10 -24.26 12.15
CA ILE A 20 -2.30 -24.54 11.36
C ILE A 20 -3.48 -23.86 12.07
N ALA A 21 -4.15 -22.93 11.39
CA ALA A 21 -5.27 -22.19 11.96
C ALA A 21 -6.57 -23.01 11.86
N SER A 22 -7.22 -23.24 13.01
CA SER A 22 -8.62 -23.66 13.05
C SER A 22 -9.54 -22.43 13.01
N LEU A 23 -10.46 -22.41 12.04
CA LEU A 23 -11.49 -21.38 11.92
C LEU A 23 -12.60 -21.67 12.94
N ALA A 24 -12.59 -20.94 14.06
CA ALA A 24 -13.68 -20.96 15.03
C ALA A 24 -14.44 -19.63 14.98
N THR A 25 -15.71 -19.69 14.54
CA THR A 25 -16.70 -18.62 14.71
C THR A 25 -17.17 -18.61 16.15
N ALA A 26 -16.65 -17.67 16.95
CA ALA A 26 -17.18 -17.39 18.28
C ALA A 26 -17.30 -15.87 18.46
N ALA A 27 -18.52 -15.43 18.76
CA ALA A 27 -18.90 -14.06 19.03
C ALA A 27 -17.91 -13.37 19.99
N ALA A 28 -17.05 -12.52 19.44
CA ALA A 28 -16.12 -11.73 20.23
C ALA A 28 -16.88 -10.57 20.89
N LYS A 29 -16.90 -10.54 22.23
CA LYS A 29 -17.21 -9.33 23.01
C LYS A 29 -16.35 -8.16 22.46
N PRO A 30 -16.93 -6.96 22.25
CA PRO A 30 -16.14 -5.84 21.75
C PRO A 30 -15.14 -5.44 22.83
N ALA A 31 -13.88 -5.84 22.65
CA ALA A 31 -12.78 -5.25 23.38
C ALA A 31 -12.78 -3.77 23.02
N LYS A 32 -13.04 -2.90 24.01
CA LYS A 32 -12.91 -1.44 23.85
C LYS A 32 -11.44 -1.15 23.54
N LYS A 33 -11.13 -1.06 22.26
CA LYS A 33 -9.92 -0.45 21.76
C LYS A 33 -10.24 1.04 21.63
N ASP A 34 -10.07 1.78 22.72
CA ASP A 34 -10.15 3.25 22.74
C ASP A 34 -8.90 3.88 22.07
N ALA A 35 -8.38 3.24 21.01
CA ALA A 35 -7.43 3.86 20.11
C ALA A 35 -8.27 4.42 18.95
N LYS A 36 -8.58 5.71 19.01
CA LYS A 36 -9.21 6.42 17.91
C LYS A 36 -8.44 6.09 16.63
N ALA A 37 -9.10 5.44 15.68
CA ALA A 37 -8.48 5.10 14.40
C ALA A 37 -7.92 6.39 13.78
N PRO A 38 -6.75 6.34 13.12
CA PRO A 38 -6.20 7.51 12.47
C PRO A 38 -7.23 8.07 11.48
N GLU A 39 -7.42 9.38 11.55
CA GLU A 39 -8.21 10.09 10.55
C GLU A 39 -7.49 9.93 9.21
N SER A 40 -8.26 9.59 8.17
CA SER A 40 -7.77 9.35 6.82
C SER A 40 -8.44 10.35 5.91
N ASP A 41 -7.74 10.80 4.86
CA ASP A 41 -8.32 11.69 3.85
C ASP A 41 -8.99 10.92 2.71
N SER A 42 -8.89 9.59 2.72
CA SER A 42 -9.48 8.75 1.67
C SER A 42 -11.00 8.82 1.72
N PHE A 43 -11.61 9.27 0.61
CA PHE A 43 -13.06 9.26 0.45
C PHE A 43 -13.66 7.87 0.71
N CYS A 44 -13.06 6.81 0.16
CA CYS A 44 -13.54 5.44 0.30
C CYS A 44 -13.53 4.95 1.76
N MET A 45 -12.42 5.19 2.48
CA MET A 45 -12.30 4.80 3.89
C MET A 45 -13.36 5.48 4.76
N ASN A 46 -13.63 6.77 4.50
CA ASN A 46 -14.57 7.56 5.29
C ASN A 46 -16.03 7.29 4.92
N LEU A 47 -16.31 6.90 3.67
CA LEU A 47 -17.62 6.47 3.24
C LEU A 47 -18.14 5.31 4.11
N PHE A 48 -17.29 4.30 4.36
CA PHE A 48 -17.62 3.19 5.26
C PHE A 48 -17.72 3.59 6.75
N ARG A 49 -17.14 4.74 7.13
CA ARG A 49 -17.24 5.32 8.48
C ARG A 49 -18.43 6.28 8.61
N GLY A 50 -19.24 6.45 7.55
CA GLY A 50 -20.36 7.39 7.53
C GLY A 50 -19.94 8.87 7.49
N ARG A 51 -18.71 9.16 7.07
CA ARG A 51 -18.17 10.53 6.92
C ARG A 51 -17.95 10.82 5.44
N ALA A 52 -18.42 11.98 4.98
CA ALA A 52 -18.16 12.45 3.63
C ALA A 52 -16.90 13.33 3.61
N VAL A 53 -15.75 12.75 3.25
CA VAL A 53 -14.49 13.48 3.04
C VAL A 53 -14.24 13.56 1.53
N ILE A 54 -14.55 14.71 0.94
CA ILE A 54 -14.68 14.87 -0.53
C ILE A 54 -13.48 15.56 -1.19
N ASP A 55 -12.52 16.06 -0.41
CA ASP A 55 -11.44 16.94 -0.87
C ASP A 55 -10.55 16.33 -1.96
N GLN A 56 -10.40 15.00 -1.97
CA GLN A 56 -9.59 14.28 -2.96
C GLN A 56 -10.36 13.94 -4.25
N VAL A 57 -11.69 14.09 -4.27
CA VAL A 57 -12.56 13.59 -5.34
C VAL A 57 -13.27 14.74 -6.06
N PHE A 58 -13.65 15.79 -5.32
CA PHE A 58 -14.47 16.87 -5.84
C PHE A 58 -13.81 18.24 -5.62
N PRO A 59 -13.66 19.06 -6.67
CA PRO A 59 -13.86 18.75 -8.09
C PRO A 59 -12.84 17.71 -8.60
N TYR A 60 -13.05 17.18 -9.82
CA TYR A 60 -12.12 16.20 -10.41
C TYR A 60 -10.68 16.75 -10.39
N PRO A 61 -9.71 16.05 -9.81
CA PRO A 61 -8.37 16.57 -9.62
C PRO A 61 -7.62 16.60 -10.95
N LEU A 62 -7.52 17.77 -11.57
CA LEU A 62 -6.68 18.00 -12.75
C LEU A 62 -5.44 18.80 -12.36
N LYS A 63 -4.35 18.10 -12.06
CA LYS A 63 -3.03 18.69 -11.74
C LYS A 63 -2.08 18.54 -12.91
N LEU A 64 -2.46 19.10 -14.06
CA LEU A 64 -1.68 18.99 -15.29
C LEU A 64 -1.37 20.38 -15.85
N ASP A 65 -0.13 20.80 -15.63
CA ASP A 65 0.46 22.07 -16.12
C ASP A 65 0.75 22.00 -17.62
N ASP A 66 0.92 23.16 -18.27
CA ASP A 66 1.05 23.23 -19.74
C ASP A 66 2.29 22.48 -20.25
N ASP A 67 3.44 22.63 -19.60
CA ASP A 67 4.68 21.89 -19.94
C ASP A 67 4.50 20.36 -19.86
N HIS A 68 3.75 19.91 -18.84
CA HIS A 68 3.45 18.49 -18.67
C HIS A 68 2.51 17.98 -19.78
N ARG A 69 1.56 18.80 -20.24
CA ARG A 69 0.68 18.45 -21.37
C ARG A 69 1.48 18.29 -22.65
N GLU A 70 2.34 19.25 -22.96
CA GLU A 70 3.18 19.20 -24.17
C GLU A 70 4.08 17.97 -24.18
N THR A 71 4.71 17.66 -23.05
CA THR A 71 5.54 16.46 -22.90
C THR A 71 4.75 15.17 -23.13
N LEU A 72 3.52 15.09 -22.59
CA LEU A 72 2.64 13.94 -22.82
C LEU A 72 2.27 13.82 -24.30
N HIS A 73 1.92 14.93 -24.96
CA HIS A 73 1.58 14.92 -26.39
C HIS A 73 2.73 14.42 -27.28
N LEU A 74 3.97 14.77 -26.93
CA LEU A 74 5.15 14.27 -27.65
C LEU A 74 5.36 12.75 -27.49
N ILE A 75 4.97 12.18 -26.36
CA ILE A 75 5.12 10.73 -26.08
C ILE A 75 3.96 9.93 -26.64
N THR A 76 2.73 10.45 -26.56
CA THR A 76 1.52 9.74 -26.99
C THR A 76 1.60 9.34 -28.47
N GLY A 77 1.98 10.25 -29.37
CA GLY A 77 2.02 9.95 -30.80
C GLY A 77 2.96 8.80 -31.20
N PRO A 78 4.23 8.80 -30.77
CA PRO A 78 5.14 7.67 -31.00
C PRO A 78 4.67 6.36 -30.35
N VAL A 79 4.07 6.41 -29.16
CA VAL A 79 3.56 5.21 -28.47
C VAL A 79 2.37 4.60 -29.21
N GLU A 80 1.45 5.42 -29.71
CA GLU A 80 0.33 4.97 -30.56
C GLU A 80 0.86 4.26 -31.82
N LYS A 81 1.81 4.88 -32.54
CA LYS A 81 2.41 4.26 -33.73
C LYS A 81 3.14 2.96 -33.43
N PHE A 82 3.86 2.89 -32.31
CA PHE A 82 4.51 1.65 -31.89
C PHE A 82 3.50 0.53 -31.63
N LEU A 83 2.39 0.86 -30.97
CA LEU A 83 1.31 -0.11 -30.69
C LEU A 83 0.59 -0.57 -31.97
N GLU A 84 0.55 0.26 -33.01
CA GLU A 84 -0.08 -0.09 -34.30
C GLU A 84 0.86 -0.84 -35.24
N GLU A 85 2.11 -0.39 -35.37
CA GLU A 85 3.02 -0.84 -36.43
C GLU A 85 3.95 -1.98 -35.98
N VAL A 86 4.28 -2.05 -34.69
CA VAL A 86 5.33 -2.94 -34.16
C VAL A 86 4.77 -3.98 -33.21
N ASN A 87 3.71 -3.66 -32.47
CA ASN A 87 3.16 -4.53 -31.45
C ASN A 87 2.19 -5.58 -32.03
N ASP A 88 2.64 -6.84 -32.08
CA ASP A 88 1.80 -8.00 -32.39
C ASP A 88 1.15 -8.55 -31.11
N VAL A 89 -0.19 -8.47 -30.98
CA VAL A 89 -0.91 -8.93 -29.77
C VAL A 89 -1.09 -10.45 -29.71
N ASN A 90 -1.00 -11.13 -30.86
CA ASN A 90 -1.34 -12.56 -31.01
C ASN A 90 -0.11 -13.48 -31.11
N LYS A 91 1.09 -12.94 -30.93
CA LYS A 91 2.35 -13.70 -30.96
C LYS A 91 3.03 -13.63 -29.61
#